data_AF-A0A2P7RZJ5-F1
#
_entry.id   AF-A0A2P7RZJ5-F1
#
_cell.length_a   1.000
_cell.length_b   1.000
_cell.length_c   1.000
_cell.angle_alpha   90.00
_cell.angle_beta   90.00
_cell.angle_gamma   90.00
#
_symmetry.space_group_name_H-M   'P 1'
#
loop_
_entity.id
_entity.type
_entity.pdbx_description
1 polymer ?
#
loop_
_entity_poly.entity_id
_entity_poly.type
_entity_poly.pdbx_seq_one_letter_code
_entity_poly.pdbx_strand_id
1 'polypeptide(L)'
;MSVQANAQEKASADKSLQGRLQGLSLSGKEPIQIESDKLEVRESDNVAIFSGNVTVVQGPTMLKAGKMTVYYVKGGGGSAATGSANIDRLEVDDKVYVKSNTQVATGDRGTFDMKTEMLVLTGKEVVLSEGSNVLVGCKLTVQMKSGQATVDGCKKGESGNGRVMMSITPGSAPGAAGQKQQ
;
A
#
# COMPACT_ATOMS: atom_id res chain seq x y z
N MET A 1 -3.30 -33.66 -35.84
CA MET A 1 -2.34 -33.31 -34.78
C MET A 1 -1.33 -32.36 -35.41
N SER A 2 -1.14 -31.10 -35.06
CA SER A 2 -1.43 -30.36 -33.82
C SER A 2 -1.30 -28.86 -34.14
N VAL A 3 -2.20 -28.03 -33.64
CA VAL A 3 -1.96 -26.58 -33.49
C VAL A 3 -2.41 -26.20 -32.10
N GLN A 4 -1.45 -26.03 -31.19
CA GLN A 4 -1.64 -25.33 -29.94
C GLN A 4 -0.33 -24.62 -29.59
N ALA A 5 -0.37 -23.30 -29.57
CA ALA A 5 0.33 -22.46 -28.58
C ALA A 5 0.12 -20.99 -28.95
N ASN A 6 -0.88 -20.33 -28.36
CA ASN A 6 -0.95 -18.86 -28.27
C ASN A 6 -1.86 -18.50 -27.08
N ALA A 7 -1.40 -18.82 -25.86
CA ALA A 7 -2.12 -18.46 -24.61
C ALA A 7 -1.19 -17.99 -23.48
N GLN A 8 0.11 -17.90 -23.68
CA GLN A 8 1.07 -17.68 -22.59
C GLN A 8 1.50 -16.22 -22.33
N GLU A 9 1.01 -15.24 -23.11
CA GLU A 9 1.53 -13.86 -22.99
C GLU A 9 0.74 -12.96 -22.02
N LYS A 10 -0.52 -13.28 -21.68
CA LYS A 10 -1.36 -12.43 -20.81
C LYS A 10 -1.25 -12.72 -19.30
N ALA A 11 -0.68 -13.85 -18.89
CA ALA A 11 -0.66 -14.28 -17.49
C ALA A 11 0.49 -13.69 -16.65
N SER A 12 1.51 -13.13 -17.30
CA SER A 12 2.75 -12.70 -16.64
C SER A 12 2.68 -11.29 -16.04
N ALA A 13 1.82 -10.42 -16.58
CA ALA A 13 1.64 -9.04 -16.08
C ALA A 13 0.90 -9.01 -14.73
N ASP A 14 -0.11 -9.86 -14.55
CA ASP A 14 -0.95 -9.91 -13.35
C ASP A 14 -0.19 -10.49 -12.13
N LYS A 15 0.58 -11.57 -12.34
CA LYS A 15 1.47 -12.13 -11.30
C LYS A 15 2.57 -11.16 -10.85
N SER A 16 3.09 -10.34 -11.78
CA SER A 16 4.12 -9.37 -11.44
C SER A 16 3.59 -8.30 -10.50
N LEU A 17 2.38 -7.77 -10.73
CA LEU A 17 1.75 -6.82 -9.80
C LEU A 17 1.47 -7.48 -8.45
N GLN A 18 0.97 -8.71 -8.43
CA GLN A 18 0.65 -9.44 -7.20
C GLN A 18 1.85 -9.64 -6.27
N GLY A 19 3.00 -10.06 -6.82
CA GLY A 19 4.24 -10.19 -6.04
C GLY A 19 4.82 -8.87 -5.57
N ARG A 20 4.58 -7.79 -6.34
CA ARG A 20 5.00 -6.44 -5.96
C ARG A 20 4.21 -6.00 -4.72
N LEU A 21 2.89 -6.10 -4.78
CA LEU A 21 2.00 -5.57 -3.76
C LEU A 21 2.02 -6.34 -2.44
N GLN A 22 2.41 -7.61 -2.46
CA GLN A 22 2.66 -8.41 -1.25
C GLN A 22 3.76 -7.82 -0.36
N GLY A 23 4.72 -7.08 -0.92
CA GLY A 23 5.70 -6.35 -0.12
C GLY A 23 5.08 -5.24 0.73
N LEU A 24 4.05 -4.57 0.22
CA LEU A 24 3.38 -3.44 0.90
C LEU A 24 2.36 -3.88 1.97
N SER A 25 2.23 -5.18 2.19
CA SER A 25 1.32 -5.74 3.18
C SER A 25 1.81 -5.47 4.60
N LEU A 26 0.92 -4.93 5.46
CA LEU A 26 1.13 -4.78 6.90
C LEU A 26 0.63 -6.02 7.69
N SER A 27 0.45 -7.16 7.00
CA SER A 27 -0.02 -8.42 7.60
C SER A 27 1.13 -9.35 8.07
N GLY A 28 2.29 -8.78 8.40
CA GLY A 28 3.46 -9.55 8.86
C GLY A 28 3.32 -10.08 10.29
N LYS A 29 3.99 -11.19 10.62
CA LYS A 29 4.13 -11.69 12.00
C LYS A 29 5.15 -10.89 12.83
N GLU A 30 5.81 -9.93 12.19
CA GLU A 30 6.83 -9.09 12.80
C GLU A 30 6.18 -8.00 13.67
N PRO A 31 6.85 -7.56 14.75
CA PRO A 31 6.35 -6.48 15.59
C PRO A 31 6.11 -5.20 14.79
N ILE A 32 5.01 -4.50 15.11
CA ILE A 32 4.73 -3.16 14.58
C ILE A 32 5.31 -2.14 15.56
N GLN A 33 6.25 -1.32 15.08
CA GLN A 33 6.79 -0.19 15.84
C GLN A 33 6.22 1.11 15.29
N ILE A 34 5.74 1.98 16.17
CA ILE A 34 5.16 3.28 15.82
C ILE A 34 5.86 4.37 16.63
N GLU A 35 6.38 5.38 15.94
CA GLU A 35 7.01 6.56 16.53
C GLU A 35 6.28 7.82 16.06
N SER A 36 6.11 8.80 16.95
CA SER A 36 5.44 10.08 16.68
C SER A 36 5.74 11.10 17.77
N ASP A 37 5.46 12.38 17.50
CA ASP A 37 5.63 13.45 18.48
C ASP A 37 4.60 13.36 19.63
N LYS A 38 3.37 12.93 19.33
CA LYS A 38 2.29 12.81 20.32
C LYS A 38 1.41 11.59 20.06
N LEU A 39 1.08 10.88 21.14
CA LEU A 39 0.03 9.87 21.20
C LEU A 39 -1.14 10.35 22.06
N GLU A 40 -2.35 10.21 21.57
CA GLU A 40 -3.61 10.41 22.29
C GLU A 40 -4.46 9.15 22.23
N VAL A 41 -4.84 8.61 23.38
CA VAL A 41 -5.70 7.43 23.48
C VAL A 41 -7.08 7.87 23.94
N ARG A 42 -8.11 7.48 23.19
CA ARG A 42 -9.52 7.72 23.53
C ARG A 42 -10.20 6.38 23.75
N GLU A 43 -10.22 5.92 24.99
CA GLU A 43 -10.76 4.60 25.35
C GLU A 43 -12.27 4.50 25.06
N SER A 44 -13.03 5.58 25.30
CA SER A 44 -14.48 5.64 24.98
C SER A 44 -14.77 5.37 23.51
N ASP A 45 -13.88 5.85 22.64
CA ASP A 45 -14.02 5.80 21.20
C ASP A 45 -13.31 4.57 20.62
N ASN A 46 -12.49 3.89 21.43
CA ASN A 46 -11.63 2.76 21.06
C ASN A 46 -10.65 3.15 19.94
N VAL A 47 -10.00 4.32 20.08
CA VAL A 47 -9.01 4.80 19.11
C VAL A 47 -7.71 5.27 19.77
N ALA A 48 -6.61 5.10 19.06
CA ALA A 48 -5.31 5.72 19.36
C ALA A 48 -4.91 6.63 18.20
N ILE A 49 -4.54 7.87 18.50
CA ILE A 49 -4.19 8.90 17.53
C ILE A 49 -2.73 9.29 17.73
N PHE A 50 -1.91 9.00 16.73
CA PHE A 50 -0.51 9.39 16.64
C PHE A 50 -0.41 10.62 15.73
N SER A 51 0.31 11.65 16.15
CA SER A 51 0.43 12.90 15.40
C SER A 51 1.83 13.48 15.50
N GLY A 52 2.27 14.12 14.41
CA GLY A 52 3.61 14.68 14.26
C GLY A 52 4.63 13.60 13.93
N ASN A 53 5.28 13.75 12.76
CA ASN A 53 6.38 12.90 12.30
C ASN A 53 6.14 11.38 12.45
N VAL A 54 4.91 10.91 12.17
CA VAL A 54 4.55 9.51 12.39
C VAL A 54 5.40 8.61 11.49
N THR A 55 6.11 7.66 12.09
CA THR A 55 6.86 6.61 11.40
C THR A 55 6.42 5.25 11.93
N VAL A 56 6.03 4.36 11.03
CA VAL A 56 5.68 2.97 11.35
C VAL A 56 6.67 2.06 10.66
N VAL A 57 7.18 1.06 11.39
CA VAL A 57 8.08 0.05 10.84
C VAL A 57 7.56 -1.33 11.21
N GLN A 58 7.48 -2.21 10.22
CA GLN A 58 7.17 -3.63 10.39
C GLN A 58 7.93 -4.43 9.35
N GLY A 59 8.93 -5.20 9.80
CA GLY A 59 9.82 -5.94 8.89
C GLY A 59 10.48 -5.02 7.86
N PRO A 60 10.39 -5.30 6.55
CA PRO A 60 10.94 -4.45 5.48
C PRO A 60 10.07 -3.22 5.15
N THR A 61 8.88 -3.12 5.73
CA THR A 61 7.91 -2.08 5.43
C THR A 61 8.07 -0.89 6.37
N MET A 62 8.13 0.31 5.79
CA MET A 62 8.17 1.59 6.48
C MET A 62 7.04 2.48 5.95
N LEU A 63 6.25 3.05 6.85
CA LEU A 63 5.24 4.07 6.56
C LEU A 63 5.61 5.37 7.27
N LYS A 64 5.41 6.50 6.60
CA LYS A 64 5.50 7.84 7.17
C LYS A 64 4.25 8.64 6.87
N ALA A 65 3.80 9.44 7.83
CA ALA A 65 2.65 10.33 7.71
C ALA A 65 2.72 11.46 8.75
N GLY A 66 1.93 12.53 8.57
CA GLY A 66 1.76 13.55 9.60
C GLY A 66 0.85 13.10 10.74
N LYS A 67 -0.11 12.21 10.46
CA LYS A 67 -1.04 11.65 11.44
C LYS A 67 -1.39 10.20 11.12
N MET A 68 -1.57 9.39 12.17
CA MET A 68 -2.16 8.06 12.08
C MET A 68 -3.24 7.89 13.15
N THR A 69 -4.36 7.29 12.78
CA THR A 69 -5.44 6.88 13.69
C THR A 69 -5.63 5.38 13.60
N VAL A 70 -5.52 4.70 14.74
CA VAL A 70 -5.76 3.26 14.88
C VAL A 70 -7.12 3.07 15.54
N TYR A 71 -8.01 2.36 14.85
CA TYR A 71 -9.32 1.98 15.35
C TYR A 71 -9.27 0.53 15.82
N TYR A 72 -9.71 0.28 17.05
CA TYR A 72 -9.72 -1.05 17.65
C TYR A 72 -11.12 -1.68 17.62
N VAL A 73 -11.15 -3.01 17.60
CA VAL A 73 -12.40 -3.78 17.66
C VAL A 73 -13.02 -3.63 19.04
N LYS A 74 -14.23 -3.05 19.10
CA LYS A 74 -15.00 -2.93 20.36
C LYS A 74 -15.29 -4.31 20.94
N GLY A 75 -14.94 -4.51 22.21
CA GLY A 75 -15.15 -5.77 22.92
C GLY A 75 -14.25 -6.92 22.46
N GLY A 76 -13.24 -6.65 21.61
CA GLY A 76 -12.34 -7.65 21.05
C GLY A 76 -11.24 -8.16 21.98
N GLY A 77 -11.29 -7.83 23.27
CA GLY A 77 -10.21 -8.09 24.24
C GLY A 77 -9.00 -7.16 24.04
N GLY A 78 -8.28 -6.87 25.13
CA GLY A 78 -7.16 -5.92 25.15
C GLY A 78 -7.61 -4.47 25.37
N SER A 79 -6.64 -3.54 25.43
CA SER A 79 -6.91 -2.11 25.59
C SER A 79 -6.17 -1.30 24.52
N ALA A 80 -6.80 -0.22 24.05
CA ALA A 80 -6.17 0.75 23.16
C ALA A 80 -4.99 1.44 23.86
N ALA A 81 -5.09 1.67 25.17
CA ALA A 81 -4.04 2.26 26.00
C ALA A 81 -2.76 1.42 26.05
N THR A 82 -2.89 0.09 25.98
CA THR A 82 -1.75 -0.84 26.02
C THR A 82 -1.35 -1.33 24.64
N GLY A 83 -2.06 -0.95 23.57
CA GLY A 83 -1.83 -1.44 22.21
C GLY A 83 -2.09 -2.94 22.01
N SER A 84 -2.75 -3.60 22.97
CA SER A 84 -2.99 -5.05 22.95
C SER A 84 -4.35 -5.42 22.36
N ALA A 85 -5.20 -4.42 22.10
CA ALA A 85 -6.49 -4.63 21.46
C ALA A 85 -6.33 -4.99 19.98
N ASN A 86 -7.25 -5.83 19.49
CA ASN A 86 -7.32 -6.16 18.07
C ASN A 86 -7.62 -4.90 17.24
N ILE A 87 -6.86 -4.67 16.18
CA ILE A 87 -7.03 -3.53 15.28
C ILE A 87 -8.12 -3.86 14.26
N ASP A 88 -9.06 -2.94 14.06
CA ASP A 88 -10.11 -3.00 13.04
C ASP A 88 -9.63 -2.34 11.73
N ARG A 89 -9.14 -1.10 11.85
CA ARG A 89 -8.71 -0.26 10.73
C ARG A 89 -7.60 0.69 11.15
N LEU A 90 -6.69 0.99 10.23
CA LEU A 90 -5.76 2.11 10.34
C LEU A 90 -6.12 3.19 9.32
N GLU A 91 -5.96 4.45 9.70
CA GLU A 91 -6.04 5.60 8.81
C GLU A 91 -4.77 6.44 8.97
N VAL A 92 -4.23 6.92 7.86
CA VAL A 92 -3.07 7.79 7.81
C VAL A 92 -3.38 8.99 6.92
N ASP A 93 -2.97 10.17 7.36
CA ASP A 93 -3.24 11.43 6.68
C ASP A 93 -2.00 12.33 6.73
N ASP A 94 -2.05 13.42 5.96
CA ASP A 94 -1.00 14.44 5.88
C ASP A 94 0.31 13.89 5.32
N LYS A 95 0.30 13.65 4.00
CA LYS A 95 1.43 13.15 3.18
C LYS A 95 1.89 11.77 3.62
N VAL A 96 1.26 10.77 3.01
CA VAL A 96 1.57 9.37 3.23
C VAL A 96 2.70 8.94 2.29
N TYR A 97 3.73 8.33 2.88
CA TYR A 97 4.81 7.67 2.18
C TYR A 97 4.92 6.24 2.71
N VAL A 98 4.85 5.25 1.83
CA VAL A 98 5.04 3.84 2.17
C VAL A 98 6.18 3.31 1.33
N LYS A 99 7.14 2.65 1.97
CA LYS A 99 8.22 1.93 1.30
C LYS A 99 8.23 0.49 1.78
N SER A 100 8.33 -0.45 0.85
CA SER A 100 8.65 -1.83 1.16
C SER A 100 9.57 -2.40 0.11
N ASN A 101 10.70 -2.97 0.54
CA ASN A 101 11.74 -3.47 -0.36
C ASN A 101 12.14 -2.39 -1.39
N THR A 102 11.87 -2.64 -2.67
CA THR A 102 12.15 -1.75 -3.81
C THR A 102 10.97 -0.87 -4.20
N GLN A 103 9.81 -1.05 -3.57
CA GLN A 103 8.59 -0.33 -3.88
C GLN A 103 8.37 0.86 -2.98
N VAL A 104 7.84 1.92 -3.58
CA VAL A 104 7.46 3.13 -2.88
C VAL A 104 6.07 3.55 -3.37
N ALA A 105 5.14 3.80 -2.45
CA ALA A 105 3.84 4.36 -2.71
C ALA A 105 3.68 5.69 -1.96
N THR A 106 3.16 6.71 -2.61
CA THR A 106 2.91 8.04 -2.01
C THR A 106 1.51 8.53 -2.32
N GLY A 107 0.93 9.29 -1.40
CA GLY A 107 -0.40 9.88 -1.53
C GLY A 107 -0.70 10.85 -0.39
N ASP A 108 -1.92 11.38 -0.35
CA ASP A 108 -2.32 12.33 0.70
C ASP A 108 -2.87 11.62 1.94
N ARG A 109 -3.59 10.51 1.73
CA ARG A 109 -4.28 9.74 2.76
C ARG A 109 -4.28 8.26 2.45
N GLY A 110 -4.28 7.42 3.47
CA GLY A 110 -4.31 5.97 3.35
C GLY A 110 -5.21 5.33 4.40
N THR A 111 -5.84 4.22 4.04
CA THR A 111 -6.60 3.39 4.96
C THR A 111 -6.18 1.94 4.79
N PHE A 112 -6.13 1.17 5.88
CA PHE A 112 -5.96 -0.27 5.83
C PHE A 112 -7.01 -0.92 6.72
N ASP A 113 -7.88 -1.74 6.12
CA ASP A 113 -8.92 -2.49 6.83
C ASP A 113 -8.41 -3.91 7.12
N MET A 114 -8.33 -4.29 8.41
CA MET A 114 -7.72 -5.56 8.80
C MET A 114 -8.60 -6.77 8.45
N LYS A 115 -9.92 -6.59 8.39
CA LYS A 115 -10.88 -7.67 8.16
C LYS A 115 -10.89 -8.10 6.70
N THR A 116 -10.87 -7.13 5.80
CA THR A 116 -10.87 -7.32 4.34
C THR A 116 -9.47 -7.37 3.74
N GLU A 117 -8.46 -7.01 4.54
CA GLU A 117 -7.07 -6.85 4.12
C GLU A 117 -6.93 -5.91 2.92
N MET A 118 -7.74 -4.84 2.89
CA MET A 118 -7.79 -3.87 1.82
C MET A 118 -7.06 -2.59 2.21
N LEU A 119 -5.98 -2.29 1.50
CA LEU A 119 -5.27 -1.03 1.57
C LEU A 119 -5.80 -0.10 0.48
N VAL A 120 -6.08 1.15 0.85
CA VAL A 120 -6.45 2.20 -0.10
C VAL A 120 -5.60 3.42 0.17
N LEU A 121 -4.92 3.92 -0.87
CA LEU A 121 -4.17 5.17 -0.85
C LEU A 121 -4.85 6.14 -1.81
N THR A 122 -5.06 7.38 -1.38
CA THR A 122 -5.76 8.41 -2.16
C THR A 122 -5.05 9.75 -2.06
N GLY A 123 -5.23 10.59 -3.06
CA GLY A 123 -4.73 11.95 -3.05
C GLY A 123 -5.00 12.68 -4.35
N LYS A 124 -4.51 13.92 -4.43
CA LYS A 124 -4.42 14.68 -5.69
C LYS A 124 -3.56 13.96 -6.71
N GLU A 125 -2.53 13.27 -6.22
CA GLU A 125 -1.66 12.40 -6.98
C GLU A 125 -1.28 11.21 -6.08
N VAL A 126 -1.39 10.01 -6.63
CA VAL A 126 -0.93 8.77 -6.01
C VAL A 126 0.13 8.19 -6.94
N VAL A 127 1.34 8.04 -6.43
CA VAL A 127 2.49 7.53 -7.18
C VAL A 127 2.94 6.22 -6.57
N LEU A 128 2.98 5.17 -7.39
CA LEU A 128 3.60 3.88 -7.08
C LEU A 128 4.85 3.72 -7.96
N SER A 129 6.01 3.54 -7.37
CA SER A 129 7.26 3.31 -8.08
C SER A 129 7.93 2.02 -7.64
N GLU A 130 8.59 1.35 -8.58
CA GLU A 130 9.47 0.21 -8.32
C GLU A 130 10.66 0.23 -9.26
N GLY A 131 11.86 0.41 -8.69
CA GLY A 131 13.04 0.71 -9.50
C GLY A 131 12.78 1.95 -10.35
N SER A 132 12.87 1.80 -11.67
CA SER A 132 12.63 2.86 -12.66
C SER A 132 11.21 2.83 -13.27
N ASN A 133 10.34 1.92 -12.82
CA ASN A 133 8.95 1.88 -13.25
C ASN A 133 8.12 2.77 -12.34
N VAL A 134 7.24 3.59 -12.93
CA VAL A 134 6.39 4.54 -12.19
C VAL A 134 4.95 4.45 -12.70
N LEU A 135 4.00 4.37 -11.77
CA LEU A 135 2.57 4.36 -12.00
C LEU A 135 1.95 5.53 -11.24
N VAL A 136 1.15 6.34 -11.94
CA VAL A 136 0.50 7.54 -11.39
C VAL A 136 -1.00 7.47 -11.61
N GLY A 137 -1.74 7.75 -10.54
CA GLY A 137 -3.20 7.89 -10.53
C GLY A 137 -3.64 8.79 -9.39
N CYS A 138 -4.88 8.63 -8.92
CA CYS A 138 -5.44 9.38 -7.79
C CYS A 138 -5.91 8.48 -6.64
N LYS A 139 -6.07 7.18 -6.92
CA LYS A 139 -6.42 6.17 -5.92
C LYS A 139 -5.76 4.85 -6.29
N LEU A 140 -5.11 4.25 -5.31
CA LEU A 140 -4.56 2.90 -5.38
C LEU A 140 -5.32 2.05 -4.37
N THR A 141 -5.93 0.96 -4.81
CA THR A 141 -6.52 -0.06 -3.95
C THR A 141 -5.71 -1.34 -4.10
N VAL A 142 -5.37 -1.97 -2.98
CA VAL A 142 -4.61 -3.21 -2.92
C VAL A 142 -5.31 -4.19 -1.98
N GLN A 143 -5.58 -5.40 -2.46
CA GLN A 143 -6.08 -6.49 -1.64
C GLN A 143 -4.92 -7.41 -1.28
N MET A 144 -4.49 -7.41 -0.01
CA MET A 144 -3.25 -8.07 0.41
C MET A 144 -3.32 -9.59 0.28
N LYS A 145 -4.49 -10.18 0.54
CA LYS A 145 -4.70 -11.63 0.42
C LYS A 145 -4.38 -12.18 -0.96
N SER A 146 -4.86 -11.49 -2.00
CA SER A 146 -4.69 -11.91 -3.40
C SER A 146 -3.48 -11.26 -4.06
N GLY A 147 -2.97 -10.17 -3.46
CA GLY A 147 -1.99 -9.29 -4.09
C GLY A 147 -2.58 -8.41 -5.20
N GLN A 148 -3.89 -8.41 -5.44
CA GLN A 148 -4.45 -7.61 -6.54
C GLN A 148 -4.37 -6.11 -6.23
N ALA A 149 -3.86 -5.29 -7.16
CA ALA A 149 -4.06 -3.83 -7.11
C ALA A 149 -4.84 -3.29 -8.30
N THR A 150 -5.57 -2.23 -8.00
CA THR A 150 -6.25 -1.37 -8.97
C THR A 150 -5.79 0.06 -8.76
N VAL A 151 -5.47 0.77 -9.84
CA VAL A 151 -5.22 2.20 -9.82
C VAL A 151 -6.28 2.91 -10.62
N ASP A 152 -6.95 3.86 -9.98
CA ASP A 152 -7.91 4.74 -10.62
C ASP A 152 -7.23 6.03 -11.07
N GLY A 153 -7.54 6.46 -12.28
CA GLY A 153 -7.01 7.68 -12.86
C GLY A 153 -7.59 8.95 -12.24
N CYS A 154 -6.85 10.05 -12.34
CA CYS A 154 -7.30 11.35 -11.88
C CYS A 154 -8.32 11.96 -12.85
N LYS A 155 -9.54 12.24 -12.37
CA LYS A 155 -10.55 12.96 -13.17
C LYS A 155 -10.10 14.41 -13.38
N LYS A 156 -10.25 14.92 -14.61
CA LYS A 156 -10.15 16.36 -14.90
C LYS A 156 -11.56 16.93 -15.02
N GLY A 157 -12.01 17.69 -14.02
CA GLY A 157 -13.36 18.27 -13.96
C GLY A 157 -14.47 17.28 -13.63
N GLU A 158 -15.73 17.75 -13.61
CA GLU A 158 -16.92 16.92 -13.26
C GLU A 158 -17.24 15.82 -14.27
N SER A 159 -16.82 15.97 -15.53
CA SER A 159 -17.24 15.10 -16.64
C SER A 159 -16.09 14.34 -17.34
N GLY A 160 -14.87 14.40 -16.81
CA GLY A 160 -13.70 13.74 -17.41
C GLY A 160 -13.48 12.29 -16.96
N ASN A 161 -13.20 11.39 -17.91
CA ASN A 161 -12.66 10.06 -17.58
C ASN A 161 -11.27 10.21 -16.96
N GLY A 162 -11.06 9.59 -15.79
CA GLY A 162 -9.76 9.58 -15.13
C GLY A 162 -8.72 8.84 -15.96
N ARG A 163 -7.49 9.36 -16.01
CA ARG A 163 -6.38 8.70 -16.71
C ARG A 163 -5.34 8.19 -15.71
N VAL A 164 -4.92 6.95 -15.92
CA VAL A 164 -3.75 6.35 -15.27
C VAL A 164 -2.56 6.53 -16.21
N MET A 165 -1.40 6.89 -15.66
CA MET A 165 -0.14 6.98 -16.41
C MET A 165 0.82 5.93 -15.90
N MET A 166 1.41 5.15 -16.79
CA MET A 166 2.46 4.20 -16.45
C MET A 166 3.68 4.49 -17.31
N SER A 167 4.82 4.70 -16.67
CA SER A 167 6.13 4.76 -17.30
C SER A 167 6.87 3.46 -16.99
N ILE A 168 7.31 2.77 -18.03
CA ILE A 168 8.07 1.52 -17.94
C ILE A 168 9.41 1.78 -18.59
N THR A 169 10.49 1.52 -17.88
CA THR A 169 11.85 1.65 -18.42
C THR A 169 12.35 0.27 -18.86
N PRO A 170 12.56 0.01 -20.16
CA PRO A 170 13.05 -1.28 -20.65
C PRO A 170 14.38 -1.68 -19.98
N GLY A 171 14.52 -2.97 -19.63
CA GLY A 171 15.73 -3.51 -18.96
C GLY A 171 15.75 -3.40 -17.44
N SER A 172 14.69 -2.89 -16.81
CA SER A 172 14.65 -2.59 -15.37
C SER A 172 13.88 -3.61 -14.52
N ALA A 173 13.53 -4.75 -15.09
CA ALA A 173 12.94 -5.85 -14.32
C ALA A 173 13.99 -6.43 -13.36
N PRO A 174 13.66 -6.69 -12.08
CA PRO A 174 14.47 -7.56 -11.23
C PRO A 174 14.45 -8.96 -11.86
N GLY A 175 15.46 -9.28 -12.68
CA GLY A 175 15.56 -10.57 -13.36
C GLY A 175 16.21 -10.57 -14.75
N ALA A 176 16.48 -9.42 -15.37
CA ALA A 176 17.09 -9.38 -16.71
C ALA A 176 18.59 -9.02 -16.66
N ALA A 177 19.36 -9.70 -15.82
CA ALA A 177 20.82 -9.73 -15.93
C ALA A 177 21.21 -11.09 -16.53
N GLY A 178 21.15 -11.21 -17.87
CA GLY A 178 21.61 -12.43 -18.52
C GLY A 178 21.09 -12.67 -19.93
N GLN A 179 21.36 -11.76 -20.87
CA GLN A 179 21.59 -12.11 -22.27
C GLN A 179 22.40 -10.99 -22.91
N LYS A 180 23.72 -11.07 -22.75
CA LYS A 180 24.64 -10.37 -23.63
C LYS A 180 24.47 -10.97 -25.03
N GLN A 181 24.27 -10.09 -26.01
CA GLN A 181 24.56 -10.37 -27.42
C GLN A 181 25.98 -10.93 -27.53
N GLN A 182 26.09 -12.13 -28.08
CA GLN A 182 27.18 -12.60 -28.93
C GLN A 182 26.66 -13.74 -29.80
#